data_AF-T2JZ51-F1
#
_entry.id   AF-T2JZ51-F1
#
_cell.length_a   1.000
_cell.length_b   1.000
_cell.length_c   1.000
_cell.angle_alpha   90.00
_cell.angle_beta   90.00
_cell.angle_gamma   90.00
#
_symmetry.space_group_name_H-M   'P 1'
#
loop_
_entity.id
_entity.type
_entity.pdbx_description
1 polymer ?
#
loop_
_entity_poly.entity_id
_entity_poly.type
_entity_poly.pdbx_seq_one_letter_code
_entity_poly.pdbx_strand_id
1 'polypeptide(L)'
;MIPDFRLVHPDGRDYLLEIVGYWRPEYLRKKFYQVQNADNNNIILAVSERLNLDKAGVDFNDTPAKIVWFKDKLNPKNVLSLLEEK
;
A
#
# COMPACT_ATOMS: atom_id res chain seq x y z
N MET A 1 2.50 -5.28 11.07
CA MET A 1 1.29 -5.23 10.23
C MET A 1 1.05 -6.62 9.67
N ILE A 2 -0.20 -7.10 9.60
CA ILE A 2 -0.53 -8.33 8.88
C ILE A 2 -1.05 -7.89 7.50
N PRO A 3 -0.39 -8.26 6.40
CA PRO A 3 -0.82 -7.89 5.05
C PRO A 3 -1.95 -8.80 4.56
N ASP A 4 -2.81 -8.28 3.68
CA ASP A 4 -3.85 -9.08 3.01
C ASP A 4 -3.25 -10.17 2.11
N PHE A 5 -2.20 -9.85 1.35
CA PHE A 5 -1.58 -10.75 0.39
C PHE A 5 -0.05 -10.70 0.42
N ARG A 6 0.57 -11.80 0.01
CA ARG A 6 1.99 -11.87 -0.35
C ARG A 6 2.10 -12.29 -1.81
N LEU A 7 2.77 -11.48 -2.61
CA LEU A 7 3.11 -11.77 -3.99
C LEU A 7 4.50 -12.41 -4.00
N VAL A 8 4.65 -13.57 -4.63
CA VAL A 8 5.92 -14.30 -4.71
C VAL A 8 6.25 -14.52 -6.17
N HIS A 9 7.40 -14.02 -6.60
CA HIS A 9 7.90 -14.23 -7.94
C HIS A 9 8.80 -15.50 -7.96
N PRO A 10 8.79 -16.30 -9.04
CA PRO A 10 9.60 -17.52 -9.13
C PRO A 10 11.12 -17.32 -8.96
N ASP A 11 11.63 -16.10 -9.18
CA ASP A 11 13.05 -15.74 -8.96
C ASP A 11 13.41 -15.51 -7.47
N GLY A 12 12.45 -15.62 -6.56
CA GLY A 12 12.63 -15.45 -5.12
C GLY A 12 12.28 -14.06 -4.59
N ARG A 13 11.96 -13.07 -5.44
CA ARG A 13 11.43 -11.78 -4.98
C ARG A 13 10.05 -11.94 -4.37
N ASP A 14 9.76 -11.18 -3.33
CA ASP A 14 8.44 -11.12 -2.75
C ASP A 14 8.03 -9.70 -2.36
N TYR A 15 6.72 -9.46 -2.37
CA TYR A 15 6.12 -8.20 -1.97
C TYR A 15 4.90 -8.43 -1.10
N LEU A 16 4.71 -7.58 -0.11
CA LEU A 16 3.50 -7.55 0.70
C LEU A 16 2.51 -6.56 0.09
N LEU A 17 1.27 -6.99 -0.15
CA LEU A 17 0.21 -6.15 -0.68
C LEU A 17 -0.88 -5.99 0.37
N GLU A 18 -1.19 -4.74 0.69
CA GLU A 18 -2.25 -4.35 1.62
C GLU A 18 -3.29 -3.50 0.90
N ILE A 19 -4.58 -3.85 1.05
CA ILE A 19 -5.69 -3.07 0.47
C ILE A 19 -6.28 -2.14 1.53
N VAL A 20 -6.04 -0.85 1.36
CA VAL A 20 -6.54 0.21 2.25
C VAL A 20 -7.90 0.71 1.74
N GLY A 21 -8.97 0.12 2.29
CA GLY A 21 -10.35 0.54 2.04
C GLY A 21 -11.10 1.12 3.25
N TYR A 22 -10.55 1.00 4.45
CA TYR A 22 -11.20 1.47 5.68
C TYR A 22 -10.86 2.94 5.99
N TRP A 23 -11.88 3.76 6.25
CA TRP A 23 -11.74 5.22 6.27
C TRP A 23 -11.46 5.86 7.63
N ARG A 24 -11.55 5.11 8.74
CA ARG A 24 -11.41 5.73 10.06
C ARG A 24 -10.04 6.41 10.19
N PRO A 25 -9.99 7.69 10.57
CA PRO A 25 -8.74 8.44 10.63
C PRO A 25 -7.68 7.77 11.50
N GLU A 26 -8.05 7.20 12.65
CA GLU A 26 -7.14 6.53 13.59
C GLU A 26 -6.52 5.28 12.96
N TYR A 27 -7.31 4.55 12.17
CA TYR A 27 -6.84 3.37 11.44
C TYR A 27 -5.83 3.77 10.37
N LEU A 28 -6.16 4.78 9.57
CA LEU A 28 -5.30 5.27 8.49
C LEU A 28 -3.97 5.78 9.05
N ARG A 29 -4.00 6.62 10.10
CA ARG A 29 -2.79 7.10 10.78
C ARG A 29 -1.93 5.95 11.31
N LYS A 30 -2.54 4.99 12.02
CA LYS A 30 -1.81 3.82 12.55
C LYS A 30 -1.21 2.98 11.44
N LYS A 31 -1.93 2.77 10.34
CA LYS A 31 -1.47 1.98 9.19
C LYS A 31 -0.26 2.64 8.53
N PHE A 32 -0.34 3.92 8.17
CA PHE A 32 0.75 4.64 7.54
C PHE A 32 1.96 4.80 8.46
N TYR A 33 1.74 5.03 9.76
CA TYR A 33 2.82 5.02 10.76
C TYR A 33 3.56 3.67 10.79
N GLN A 34 2.84 2.54 10.77
CA GLN A 34 3.46 1.22 10.74
C GLN A 34 4.28 0.97 9.48
N VAL A 35 3.83 1.50 8.34
CA VAL A 35 4.52 1.37 7.06
C VAL A 35 5.77 2.24 7.03
N GLN A 36 5.70 3.48 7.51
CA GLN A 36 6.83 4.39 7.60
C GLN A 36 7.96 3.85 8.50
N ASN A 37 7.59 3.13 9.57
CA ASN A 37 8.55 2.53 10.50
C ASN A 37 8.84 1.04 10.19
N ALA A 38 8.37 0.52 9.06
CA ALA A 38 8.70 -0.83 8.65
C ALA A 38 10.12 -0.85 8.11
N ASP A 39 10.96 -1.77 8.60
CA ASP A 39 12.32 -2.01 8.10
C ASP A 39 12.32 -2.79 6.77
N ASN A 40 11.26 -2.62 5.97
CA ASN A 40 11.00 -3.43 4.80
C ASN A 40 10.48 -2.58 3.64
N ASN A 41 11.22 -2.61 2.54
CA ASN A 41 10.95 -1.83 1.33
C ASN A 41 10.07 -2.58 0.32
N ASN A 42 9.58 -3.79 0.64
CA ASN A 42 8.78 -4.61 -0.27
C ASN A 42 7.26 -4.47 -0.07
N ILE A 43 6.79 -3.35 0.47
CA ILE A 43 5.35 -3.11 0.74
C ILE A 43 4.70 -2.34 -0.40
N ILE A 44 3.51 -2.80 -0.81
CA ILE A 44 2.58 -2.10 -1.70
C ILE A 44 1.32 -1.74 -0.93
N LEU A 45 0.95 -0.46 -0.95
CA LEU A 45 -0.34 0.01 -0.46
C LEU A 45 -1.27 0.24 -1.65
N ALA A 46 -2.30 -0.59 -1.78
CA ALA A 46 -3.42 -0.32 -2.65
C ALA A 46 -4.42 0.58 -1.93
N VAL A 47 -4.48 1.87 -2.29
CA VAL A 47 -5.29 2.85 -1.58
C VAL A 47 -6.52 3.23 -2.41
N SER A 48 -7.69 3.17 -1.78
CA SER A 48 -8.91 3.62 -2.45
C SER A 48 -8.91 5.15 -2.60
N GLU A 49 -9.14 5.65 -3.82
CA GLU A 49 -9.31 7.09 -4.12
C GLU A 49 -10.50 7.71 -3.39
N ARG A 50 -11.42 6.89 -2.88
CA ARG A 50 -12.58 7.34 -2.11
C ARG A 50 -12.20 7.73 -0.67
N LEU A 51 -10.98 7.43 -0.23
CA LEU A 51 -10.47 7.79 1.08
C LEU A 51 -10.00 9.24 1.09
N ASN A 52 -10.34 9.95 2.16
CA ASN A 52 -9.86 11.30 2.38
C ASN A 52 -8.66 11.27 3.35
N LEU A 53 -7.47 10.97 2.81
CA LEU A 53 -6.25 10.85 3.60
C LEU A 53 -5.81 12.18 4.23
N ASP A 54 -6.02 13.29 3.54
CA ASP A 54 -5.71 14.63 4.05
C ASP A 54 -6.52 14.95 5.31
N LYS A 55 -7.83 14.66 5.30
CA LYS A 55 -8.68 14.79 6.49
C LYS A 55 -8.27 13.84 7.61
N ALA A 56 -7.62 12.72 7.29
CA ALA A 56 -7.10 11.81 8.30
C ALA A 56 -5.77 12.28 8.92
N GLY A 57 -5.12 13.30 8.34
CA GLY A 57 -3.80 13.79 8.75
C GLY A 57 -2.69 12.79 8.41
N VAL A 58 -2.81 12.10 7.27
CA VAL A 58 -1.84 11.12 6.81
C VAL A 58 -1.00 11.74 5.70
N ASP A 59 0.31 11.81 5.91
CA ASP A 59 1.25 12.10 4.83
C ASP A 59 1.62 10.81 4.11
N PHE A 60 1.17 10.69 2.86
CA PHE A 60 1.43 9.54 2.00
C PHE A 60 2.58 9.80 1.01
N ASN A 61 3.20 10.99 1.05
CA ASN A 61 4.39 11.30 0.25
C ASN A 61 5.67 10.83 0.94
N ASP A 62 5.66 10.73 2.28
CA ASP A 62 6.77 10.24 3.09
C ASP A 62 6.53 8.79 3.55
N THR A 63 6.56 7.86 2.59
CA THR A 63 6.43 6.43 2.89
C THR A 63 7.37 5.58 2.04
N PRO A 64 8.00 4.53 2.62
CA PRO A 64 8.83 3.59 1.85
C PRO A 64 7.99 2.64 0.98
N ALA A 65 6.67 2.58 1.19
CA ALA A 65 5.81 1.72 0.40
C ALA A 65 5.52 2.28 -0.99
N LYS A 66 5.40 1.38 -1.97
CA LYS A 66 4.86 1.72 -3.28
C LYS A 66 3.35 1.91 -3.17
N ILE A 67 2.81 3.02 -3.68
CA ILE A 67 1.37 3.28 -3.65
C ILE A 67 0.75 3.02 -5.01
N VAL A 68 -0.35 2.25 -5.03
CA VAL A 68 -1.25 2.12 -6.18
C VAL A 68 -2.63 2.62 -5.79
N TRP A 69 -3.13 3.59 -6.56
CA TRP A 69 -4.48 4.12 -6.35
C TRP A 69 -5.50 3.30 -7.14
N PHE A 70 -6.67 3.08 -6.54
CA PHE A 70 -7.80 2.45 -7.21
C PHE A 70 -9.13 3.07 -6.79
N LYS A 71 -10.10 3.09 -7.70
CA LYS A 71 -11.44 3.65 -7.42
C LYS A 71 -12.46 2.58 -7.04
N ASP A 72 -12.72 1.65 -7.97
CA ASP A 72 -13.77 0.64 -7.82
C ASP A 72 -13.20 -0.78 -7.70
N LYS A 73 -12.18 -1.09 -8.50
CA LYS A 73 -11.48 -2.37 -8.50
C LYS A 73 -9.98 -2.13 -8.60
N LEU A 74 -9.20 -2.87 -7.82
CA LEU A 74 -7.76 -2.89 -7.97
C LEU A 74 -7.39 -3.70 -9.23
N ASN A 75 -6.85 -3.02 -10.25
CA ASN A 75 -6.39 -3.68 -11.46
C ASN A 75 -5.04 -4.37 -11.20
N PRO A 76 -4.93 -5.70 -11.33
CA PRO A 76 -3.67 -6.41 -11.11
C PRO A 76 -2.51 -5.89 -11.97
N LYS A 77 -2.79 -5.41 -13.20
CA LYS A 77 -1.75 -4.84 -14.07
C LYS A 77 -1.08 -3.61 -13.43
N ASN A 78 -1.85 -2.76 -12.77
CA ASN A 78 -1.29 -1.58 -12.10
C ASN A 78 -0.39 -1.97 -10.92
N VAL A 79 -0.72 -3.07 -10.23
CA VAL A 79 0.13 -3.61 -9.16
C VAL A 79 1.42 -4.16 -9.76
N LEU A 80 1.34 -4.94 -10.84
CA LEU A 80 2.51 -5.52 -11.51
C LEU A 80 3.46 -4.45 -12.08
N SER A 81 2.92 -3.37 -12.67
CA SER A 81 3.74 -2.27 -13.18
C SER A 81 4.55 -1.53 -12.11
N LEU A 82 4.21 -1.66 -10.81
CA LEU A 82 5.04 -1.15 -9.72
C LEU A 82 6.20 -2.09 -9.36
N LEU A 83 6.13 -3.35 -9.77
CA LEU A 83 7.09 -4.41 -9.47
C LEU A 83 8.08 -4.68 -10.60
N GLU A 84 7.68 -4.35 -11.82
CA GLU A 84 8.54 -4.38 -12.99
C GLU A 84 9.55 -3.23 -12.90
N GLU A 85 10.84 -3.55 -12.71
CA GLU A 85 11.93 -2.58 -12.89
C GLU A 85 12.03 -2.17 -14.36
N LYS A 86 12.40 -0.91 -14.62
CA LYS A 86 12.77 -0.44 -15.96
C LYS A 86 14.18 -0.85 -16.32
#